data_AF-X0UYW5-F1
#
_entry.id   AF-X0UYW5-F1
#
_cell.length_a   1.000
_cell.length_b   1.000
_cell.length_c   1.000
_cell.angle_alpha   90.00
_cell.angle_beta   90.00
_cell.angle_gamma   90.00
#
_symmetry.space_group_name_H-M   'P 1'
#
loop_
_entity.id
_entity.type
_entity.pdbx_description
1 polymer ?
#
loop_
_entity_poly.entity_id
_entity_poly.type
_entity_poly.pdbx_seq_one_letter_code
_entity_poly.pdbx_strand_id
1 'polypeptide(L)'
;KNAAKFTINATKEQPLENPAFVIANWPANDANISLKMDGKTKTRGADFKAGIEMGTDGSYSLVIWMKYSSEKTVSFEIENIKFPAL
;
A
#
# COMPACT_ATOMS: atom_id res chain seq x y z
N LYS A 1 -1.18 -6.90 -14.96
CA LYS A 1 -0.62 -5.71 -14.26
C LYS A 1 -1.21 -5.75 -12.87
N ASN A 2 -0.41 -6.05 -11.85
CA ASN A 2 -0.92 -6.35 -10.53
C ASN A 2 -0.88 -5.07 -9.71
N ALA A 3 -2.05 -4.42 -9.61
CA ALA A 3 -2.19 -3.13 -9.00
C ALA A 3 -3.47 -3.07 -8.17
N ALA A 4 -3.38 -2.63 -6.91
CA ALA A 4 -4.55 -2.21 -6.14
C ALA A 4 -4.71 -0.69 -6.31
N LYS A 5 -5.92 -0.25 -6.65
CA LYS A 5 -6.25 1.16 -6.79
C LYS A 5 -7.59 1.45 -6.13
N PHE A 6 -7.61 2.40 -5.21
CA PHE A 6 -8.81 2.78 -4.46
C PHE A 6 -8.68 4.20 -3.90
N THR A 7 -9.78 4.72 -3.37
CA THR A 7 -9.82 6.01 -2.68
C THR A 7 -10.39 5.84 -1.28
N ILE A 8 -9.84 6.56 -0.31
CA ILE A 8 -10.42 6.67 1.03
C ILE A 8 -10.97 8.09 1.16
N ASN A 9 -12.27 8.20 1.42
CA ASN A 9 -12.88 9.48 1.74
C ASN A 9 -12.52 9.86 3.17
N ALA A 10 -11.99 11.06 3.34
CA ALA A 10 -11.69 11.66 4.63
C ALA A 10 -12.18 13.10 4.64
N THR A 11 -12.59 13.56 5.83
CA THR A 11 -13.02 14.93 6.08
C THR A 11 -12.32 15.46 7.33
N LYS A 12 -12.54 16.72 7.67
CA LYS A 12 -12.06 17.29 8.93
C LYS A 12 -12.66 16.59 10.15
N GLU A 13 -13.91 16.15 10.06
CA GLU A 13 -14.64 15.47 11.14
C GLU A 13 -14.29 13.97 11.20
N GLN A 14 -13.86 13.38 10.08
CA GLN A 14 -13.46 11.98 9.95
C GLN A 14 -12.12 11.91 9.19
N PRO A 15 -11.01 12.29 9.83
CA PRO A 15 -9.71 12.31 9.17
C PRO A 15 -9.18 10.89 8.96
N LEU A 16 -8.39 10.71 7.90
CA LEU A 16 -7.61 9.50 7.70
C LEU A 16 -6.32 9.61 8.50
N GLU A 17 -6.19 8.82 9.56
CA GLU A 17 -5.04 8.86 10.46
C GLU A 17 -4.25 7.55 10.47
N ASN A 18 -2.94 7.67 10.21
CA ASN A 18 -1.96 6.58 10.22
C ASN A 18 -2.48 5.27 9.58
N PRO A 19 -2.96 5.32 8.32
CA PRO A 19 -3.61 4.17 7.72
C PRO A 19 -2.70 2.96 7.62
N ALA A 20 -3.31 1.79 7.81
CA ALA A 20 -2.74 0.50 7.47
C ALA A 20 -3.70 -0.27 6.57
N PHE A 21 -3.17 -0.89 5.52
CA PHE A 21 -3.95 -1.69 4.58
C PHE A 21 -3.38 -3.09 4.49
N VAL A 22 -4.27 -4.06 4.42
CA VAL A 22 -3.96 -5.45 4.06
C VAL A 22 -4.58 -5.71 2.69
N ILE A 23 -3.72 -5.98 1.70
CA ILE A 23 -4.13 -6.39 0.37
C ILE A 23 -3.96 -7.89 0.28
N ALA A 24 -5.09 -8.60 0.39
CA ALA A 24 -5.15 -10.04 0.26
C ALA A 24 -4.83 -10.49 -1.18
N ASN A 25 -4.46 -11.76 -1.32
CA ASN A 25 -4.12 -12.38 -2.61
C ASN A 25 -3.02 -11.63 -3.36
N TRP A 26 -2.02 -11.15 -2.62
CA TRP A 26 -0.85 -10.51 -3.19
C TRP A 26 -0.05 -11.54 -4.01
N PRO A 27 0.34 -11.21 -5.25
CA PRO A 27 0.84 -12.19 -6.21
C PRO A 27 2.33 -12.55 -6.04
N ALA A 28 3.00 -12.03 -5.02
CA ALA A 28 4.42 -12.18 -4.80
C ALA A 28 4.72 -12.45 -3.32
N ASN A 29 5.81 -13.18 -3.05
CA ASN A 29 6.32 -13.38 -1.70
C ASN A 29 7.26 -12.25 -1.24
N ASP A 30 7.22 -11.10 -1.91
CA ASP A 30 7.99 -9.92 -1.59
C ASP A 30 7.09 -8.67 -1.52
N ALA A 31 7.55 -7.68 -0.76
CA ALA A 31 6.89 -6.39 -0.60
C ALA A 31 7.61 -5.28 -1.40
N ASN A 32 8.18 -5.62 -2.57
CA ASN A 32 8.73 -4.65 -3.51
C ASN A 32 7.57 -3.99 -4.25
N ILE A 33 7.22 -2.79 -3.80
CA ILE A 33 6.08 -2.06 -4.32
C ILE A 33 6.42 -0.62 -4.69
N SER A 34 5.67 -0.10 -5.65
CA SER A 34 5.46 1.32 -5.86
C SER A 34 4.18 1.71 -5.15
N LEU A 35 4.25 2.72 -4.27
CA LEU A 35 3.07 3.36 -3.70
C LEU A 35 2.96 4.77 -4.26
N LYS A 36 1.80 5.12 -4.82
CA LYS A 36 1.44 6.51 -5.10
C LYS A 36 0.25 6.92 -4.25
N MET A 37 0.31 8.15 -3.74
CA MET A 37 -0.82 8.81 -3.11
C MET A 37 -1.07 10.12 -3.85
N ASP A 38 -2.30 10.31 -4.33
CA ASP A 38 -2.68 11.49 -5.16
C ASP A 38 -1.74 11.70 -6.33
N GLY A 39 -1.42 10.60 -7.03
CA GLY A 39 -0.51 10.57 -8.17
C GLY A 39 0.97 10.75 -7.82
N LYS A 40 1.32 11.04 -6.56
CA LYS A 40 2.71 11.26 -6.13
C LYS A 40 3.32 9.99 -5.56
N THR A 41 4.43 9.53 -6.14
CA THR A 41 5.21 8.40 -5.65
C THR A 41 5.72 8.67 -4.23
N LYS A 42 5.62 7.65 -3.38
CA LYS A 42 6.06 7.66 -1.99
C LYS A 42 7.33 6.83 -1.83
N THR A 43 8.15 7.24 -0.88
CA THR A 43 9.45 6.65 -0.58
C THR A 43 9.30 5.65 0.55
N ARG A 44 9.63 4.39 0.29
CA ARG A 44 9.64 3.32 1.30
C ARG A 44 10.63 3.68 2.42
N GLY A 45 10.27 3.37 3.67
CA GLY A 45 11.03 3.71 4.87
C GLY A 45 10.76 5.11 5.41
N ALA A 46 10.64 6.11 4.52
CA ALA A 46 10.33 7.49 4.90
C ALA A 46 8.81 7.74 5.02
N ASP A 47 8.06 7.42 3.97
CA ASP A 47 6.61 7.69 3.89
C ASP A 47 5.77 6.49 4.31
N PHE A 48 6.26 5.27 4.09
CA PHE A 48 5.54 4.03 4.38
C PHE A 48 6.49 2.86 4.69
N LYS A 49 6.00 1.83 5.39
CA LYS A 49 6.61 0.50 5.42
C LYS A 49 5.66 -0.51 4.78
N ALA A 50 6.21 -1.60 4.27
CA ALA A 50 5.43 -2.70 3.77
C ALA A 50 6.09 -4.06 4.10
N GLY A 51 5.26 -5.09 4.24
CA GLY A 51 5.67 -6.45 4.55
C GLY A 51 4.72 -7.47 3.91
N ILE A 52 5.12 -8.74 3.92
CA ILE A 52 4.30 -9.85 3.47
C ILE A 52 3.88 -10.69 4.66
N GLU A 53 2.59 -10.99 4.73
CA GLU A 53 2.03 -12.03 5.57
C GLU A 53 1.75 -13.25 4.70
N MET A 54 2.13 -14.44 5.17
CA MET A 54 1.89 -15.70 4.49
C MET A 54 0.78 -16.46 5.22
N GLY A 55 -0.30 -16.77 4.50
CA GLY A 55 -1.40 -17.58 4.98
C GLY A 55 -1.01 -19.06 5.10
N THR A 56 -1.77 -19.81 5.90
CA THR A 56 -1.56 -21.26 6.07
C THR A 56 -1.86 -22.07 4.80
N ASP A 57 -2.59 -21.48 3.86
CA ASP A 57 -2.90 -22.01 2.53
C ASP A 57 -1.84 -21.66 1.47
N GLY A 58 -0.75 -20.99 1.87
CA GLY A 58 0.31 -20.52 0.97
C GLY A 58 -0.04 -19.25 0.20
N SER A 59 -1.17 -18.61 0.46
CA SER A 59 -1.48 -17.29 -0.07
C SER A 59 -0.60 -16.21 0.57
N TYR A 60 -0.31 -15.14 -0.17
CA TYR A 60 0.39 -13.98 0.37
C TYR A 60 -0.56 -12.80 0.50
N SER A 61 -0.38 -12.01 1.55
CA SER A 61 -1.01 -10.71 1.73
C SER A 61 0.05 -9.63 1.88
N LEU A 62 -0.15 -8.50 1.23
CA LEU A 62 0.69 -7.33 1.40
C LEU A 62 0.13 -6.47 2.52
N VAL A 63 0.94 -6.18 3.52
CA VAL A 63 0.64 -5.22 4.57
C VAL A 63 1.39 -3.92 4.27
N ILE A 64 0.69 -2.80 4.30
CA ILE A 64 1.27 -1.45 4.14
C ILE A 64 0.85 -0.61 5.33
N TRP A 65 1.80 0.10 5.95
CA TRP A 65 1.55 1.06 7.02
C TRP A 65 2.22 2.40 6.70
N MET A 66 1.50 3.50 6.97
CA MET A 66 1.95 4.86 6.67
C MET A 66 1.82 5.75 7.90
N LYS A 67 2.84 6.57 8.16
CA LYS A 67 2.72 7.72 9.08
C LYS A 67 2.19 8.91 8.29
N TYR A 68 0.87 9.01 8.19
CA TYR A 68 0.21 9.97 7.29
C TYR A 68 -1.15 10.40 7.88
N SER A 69 -1.50 11.67 7.67
CA SER A 69 -2.79 12.26 8.04
C SER A 69 -3.38 13.02 6.86
N SER A 70 -4.70 12.96 6.68
CA SER A 70 -5.43 13.80 5.73
C SER A 70 -6.87 14.05 6.17
N GLU A 71 -7.30 15.31 6.03
CA GLU A 71 -8.70 15.75 6.17
C GLU A 71 -9.43 15.81 4.81
N LYS A 72 -8.86 15.22 3.77
CA LYS A 72 -9.39 15.19 2.39
C LYS A 72 -9.30 13.79 1.81
N THR A 73 -10.19 13.45 0.87
CA THR A 73 -10.11 12.21 0.10
C THR A 73 -8.72 12.00 -0.49
N VAL A 74 -8.20 10.78 -0.34
CA VAL A 74 -6.88 10.38 -0.83
C VAL A 74 -7.03 9.20 -1.77
N SER A 75 -6.35 9.27 -2.91
CA SER A 75 -6.23 8.16 -3.85
C SER A 75 -4.96 7.36 -3.59
N PHE A 76 -5.05 6.04 -3.68
CA PHE A 76 -3.95 5.11 -3.50
C PHE A 76 -3.76 4.26 -4.76
N GLU A 77 -2.53 4.12 -5.21
CA GLU A 77 -2.13 3.17 -6.25
C GLU A 77 -0.94 2.36 -5.75
N ILE A 78 -1.08 1.05 -5.73
CA ILE A 78 -0.08 0.11 -5.20
C ILE A 78 0.23 -0.90 -6.29
N GLU A 79 1.47 -0.93 -6.76
CA GLU A 79 1.90 -1.84 -7.83
C GLU A 79 3.08 -2.69 -7.36
N ASN A 80 3.08 -3.99 -7.67
CA ASN A 80 4.26 -4.82 -7.48
C ASN A 80 5.34 -4.41 -8.50
N ILE A 81 6.55 -4.13 -8.03
CA ILE A 81 7.72 -3.86 -8.88
C ILE A 81 8.53 -5.14 -8.94
N LYS A 82 8.60 -5.75 -10.12
CA LYS A 82 9.55 -6.83 -10.38
C LYS A 82 10.88 -6.21 -10.78
N PHE A 83 11.94 -6.52 -10.06
CA PHE A 83 13.28 -6.32 -10.58
C PHE A 83 13.57 -7.44 -11.59
N PRO A 84 14.14 -7.15 -12.76
CA PRO A 84 14.69 -8.20 -13.60
C PRO A 84 15.74 -8.97 -12.81
N ALA A 85 15.74 -10.30 -12.92
CA ALA A 85 16.82 -11.11 -12.39
C ALA A 85 18.13 -10.66 -13.05
N LEU A 86 19.17 -10.49 -12.22
CA LEU A 86 20.53 -10.17 -12.67
C LEU A 86 21.10 -11.30 -13.55
#